data_AF-A0A1G6GFQ1-F1
#
_entry.id   AF-A0A1G6GFQ1-F1
#
_cell.length_a   1.000
_cell.length_b   1.000
_cell.length_c   1.000
_cell.angle_alpha   90.00
_cell.angle_beta   90.00
_cell.angle_gamma   90.00
#
_symmetry.space_group_name_H-M   'P 1'
#
loop_
_entity.id
_entity.type
_entity.pdbx_description
1 polymer ?
#
loop_
_entity_poly.entity_id
_entity_poly.type
_entity_poly.pdbx_seq_one_letter_code
_entity_poly.pdbx_strand_id
1 'polypeptide(L)'
;MTDQQQVRTTDALPGWESAREATDADGTTTRVQVRHALGSHLRDTYPVGALDLELQVAAGSGAGLAAVLEALFAEQPDRRRIVAAIRPEDEAGSALAREAGMHGVVEVDLPEGGAAVLWVAEAARVAAQSTAVDDLPQT
;
A
#
# COMPACT_ATOMS: atom_id res chain seq x y z
N MET A 1 -24.24 1.34 9.30
CA MET A 1 -23.86 2.74 9.51
C MET A 1 -22.36 2.70 9.75
N THR A 2 -21.57 2.85 8.69
CA THR A 2 -20.12 2.64 8.74
C THR A 2 -19.52 3.86 9.44
N ASP A 3 -18.93 3.66 10.62
CA ASP A 3 -18.15 4.68 11.29
C ASP A 3 -17.08 5.16 10.32
N GLN A 4 -17.17 6.43 9.91
CA GLN A 4 -16.18 7.01 9.01
C GLN A 4 -14.91 7.24 9.82
N GLN A 5 -13.99 6.30 9.71
CA GLN A 5 -12.66 6.42 10.26
C GLN A 5 -11.98 7.63 9.60
N GLN A 6 -11.73 8.68 10.38
CA GLN A 6 -11.26 9.95 9.83
C GLN A 6 -9.76 9.89 9.55
N VAL A 7 -9.39 9.80 8.27
CA VAL A 7 -7.99 9.88 7.84
C VAL A 7 -7.52 11.34 7.83
N ARG A 8 -6.36 11.61 8.43
CA ARG A 8 -5.77 12.95 8.50
C ARG A 8 -4.36 12.93 7.91
N THR A 9 -3.96 14.04 7.31
CA THR A 9 -2.57 14.24 6.85
C THR A 9 -1.73 14.79 8.00
N THR A 10 -0.54 14.23 8.19
CA THR A 10 0.42 14.66 9.23
C THR A 10 1.82 14.83 8.64
N ASP A 11 2.76 15.25 9.49
CA ASP A 11 4.14 15.49 9.08
C ASP A 11 4.83 14.18 8.64
N ALA A 12 5.45 14.23 7.47
CA ALA A 12 6.21 13.13 6.91
C ALA A 12 7.59 13.03 7.57
N LEU A 13 8.12 11.80 7.64
CA LEU A 13 9.54 11.60 7.95
C LEU A 13 10.43 12.09 6.79
N PRO A 14 11.71 12.43 7.05
CA PRO A 14 12.65 12.77 5.98
C PRO A 14 12.71 11.66 4.91
N GLY A 15 12.64 12.06 3.64
CA GLY A 15 12.60 11.12 2.51
C GLY A 15 11.20 10.59 2.15
N TRP A 16 10.17 11.03 2.87
CA TRP A 16 8.76 10.77 2.58
C TRP A 16 8.03 12.07 2.20
N GLU A 17 7.00 11.96 1.36
CA GLU A 17 6.30 13.12 0.81
C GLU A 17 5.12 13.56 1.68
N SER A 18 4.44 12.61 2.32
CA SER A 18 3.37 12.90 3.27
C SER A 18 3.22 11.76 4.28
N ALA A 19 2.53 12.03 5.39
CA ALA A 19 2.05 10.98 6.28
C ALA A 19 0.53 11.01 6.36
N ARG A 20 -0.07 9.85 6.61
CA ARG A 20 -1.50 9.66 6.87
C ARG A 20 -1.66 9.00 8.23
N GLU A 21 -2.65 9.45 8.99
CA GLU A 21 -3.05 8.86 10.25
C GLU A 21 -4.53 8.52 10.22
N ALA A 22 -4.87 7.31 10.68
CA ALA A 22 -6.23 6.85 10.87
C ALA A 22 -6.36 6.27 12.29
N THR A 23 -7.42 6.63 13.01
CA THR A 23 -7.71 6.09 14.34
C THR A 23 -8.95 5.22 14.25
N ASP A 24 -8.86 3.95 14.62
CA ASP A 24 -10.02 3.04 14.62
C ASP A 24 -10.96 3.26 15.80
N ALA A 25 -12.08 2.53 15.79
CA ALA A 25 -13.10 2.58 16.85
C ALA A 25 -12.53 2.19 18.23
N ASP A 26 -11.47 1.39 18.26
CA ASP A 26 -10.78 0.96 19.48
C ASP A 26 -9.73 2.00 19.95
N GLY A 27 -9.55 3.09 19.20
CA GLY A 27 -8.60 4.17 19.50
C GLY A 27 -7.17 3.88 19.01
N THR A 28 -6.94 2.79 18.29
CA THR A 28 -5.63 2.47 17.73
C THR A 28 -5.33 3.42 16.58
N THR A 29 -4.21 4.12 16.66
CA THR A 29 -3.78 5.04 15.61
C THR A 29 -2.79 4.34 14.69
N THR A 30 -3.17 4.19 13.42
CA THR A 30 -2.32 3.71 12.34
C THR A 30 -1.65 4.90 11.66
N ARG A 31 -0.32 4.92 11.62
CA ARG A 31 0.45 5.95 10.90
C ARG A 31 1.18 5.34 9.71
N VAL A 32 0.97 5.96 8.55
CA VAL A 32 1.49 5.51 7.26
C VAL A 32 2.29 6.64 6.64
N GLN A 33 3.54 6.39 6.27
CA GLN A 33 4.35 7.27 5.46
C GLN A 33 4.09 6.97 3.98
N VAL A 34 4.05 8.01 3.15
CA VAL A 34 3.62 7.92 1.76
C VAL A 34 4.60 8.67 0.86
N ARG A 35 5.00 8.04 -0.25
CA ARG A 35 5.77 8.66 -1.35
C ARG A 35 5.41 8.03 -2.68
N HIS A 36 5.78 8.65 -3.80
CA HIS A 36 5.64 8.01 -5.10
C HIS A 36 6.70 6.90 -5.28
N ALA A 37 6.27 5.72 -5.71
CA ALA A 37 7.14 4.59 -5.95
C ALA A 37 8.16 4.86 -7.09
N LEU A 38 7.80 5.73 -8.04
CA LEU A 38 8.70 6.15 -9.12
C LEU A 38 9.91 6.97 -8.59
N GLY A 39 9.73 7.67 -7.48
CA GLY A 39 10.78 8.44 -6.82
C GLY A 39 11.60 7.62 -5.81
N SER A 40 11.30 6.33 -5.65
CA SER A 40 11.86 5.50 -4.60
C SER A 40 12.79 4.40 -5.10
N HIS A 41 13.34 3.63 -4.17
CA HIS A 41 14.16 2.45 -4.50
C HIS A 41 13.36 1.36 -5.24
N LEU A 42 12.02 1.38 -5.19
CA LEU A 42 11.18 0.36 -5.85
C LEU A 42 11.22 0.45 -7.37
N ARG A 43 11.51 1.62 -7.92
CA ARG A 43 11.62 1.80 -9.38
C ARG A 43 12.71 0.91 -10.01
N ASP A 44 13.71 0.55 -9.24
CA ASP A 44 14.87 -0.22 -9.68
C ASP A 44 14.69 -1.73 -9.43
N THR A 45 13.62 -2.12 -8.72
CA THR A 45 13.35 -3.51 -8.31
C THR A 45 12.06 -4.08 -8.89
N TYR A 46 11.11 -3.23 -9.29
CA TYR A 46 9.80 -3.67 -9.80
C TYR A 46 9.21 -2.66 -10.80
N PRO A 47 8.40 -3.09 -11.79
CA PRO A 47 7.73 -2.17 -12.71
C PRO A 47 6.74 -1.26 -11.98
N VAL A 48 7.16 -0.03 -11.70
CA VAL A 48 6.32 1.03 -11.11
C VAL A 48 5.75 1.96 -12.17
N GLY A 49 4.53 2.44 -11.93
CA GLY A 49 3.80 3.41 -12.72
C GLY A 49 3.84 4.79 -12.07
N ALA A 50 3.56 5.84 -12.85
CA ALA A 50 3.70 7.22 -12.41
C ALA A 50 2.80 7.62 -11.21
N LEU A 51 1.69 6.91 -11.00
CA LEU A 51 0.73 7.18 -9.92
C LEU A 51 0.82 6.18 -8.76
N ASP A 52 1.75 5.24 -8.83
CA ASP A 52 1.93 4.24 -7.80
C ASP A 52 2.56 4.89 -6.58
N LEU A 53 2.01 4.56 -5.42
CA LEU A 53 2.58 4.97 -4.15
C LEU A 53 3.31 3.80 -3.50
N GLU A 54 4.35 4.17 -2.76
CA GLU A 54 4.96 3.32 -1.77
C GLU A 54 4.50 3.76 -0.38
N LEU A 55 4.24 2.79 0.48
CA LEU A 55 3.91 2.97 1.88
C LEU A 55 4.98 2.37 2.80
N GLN A 56 5.19 3.04 3.93
CA GLN A 56 5.79 2.44 5.11
C GLN A 56 4.81 2.61 6.29
N VAL A 57 4.47 1.50 6.93
CA VAL A 57 3.61 1.50 8.11
C VAL A 57 4.50 1.35 9.34
N ALA A 58 4.49 2.35 10.22
CA ALA A 58 5.34 2.33 11.42
C ALA A 58 4.70 1.50 12.55
N ALA A 59 3.39 1.63 12.71
CA ALA A 59 2.55 0.88 13.65
C ALA A 59 1.07 1.14 13.30
N GLY A 60 0.18 0.22 13.69
CA GLY A 60 -1.26 0.40 13.52
C GLY A 60 -2.05 -0.90 13.54
N SER A 61 -3.32 -0.78 13.15
CA SER A 61 -4.25 -1.89 12.91
C SER A 61 -4.56 -2.05 11.42
N GLY A 62 -4.96 -3.25 11.00
CA GLY A 62 -5.34 -3.54 9.62
C GLY A 62 -6.51 -2.67 9.15
N ALA A 63 -7.48 -2.41 10.03
CA ALA A 63 -8.59 -1.50 9.77
C ALA A 63 -8.12 -0.05 9.50
N GLY A 64 -7.18 0.46 10.31
CA GLY A 64 -6.62 1.79 10.07
C GLY A 64 -5.80 1.86 8.78
N LEU A 65 -5.06 0.82 8.43
CA LEU A 65 -4.33 0.76 7.16
C LEU A 65 -5.31 0.70 5.96
N ALA A 66 -6.37 -0.10 6.06
CA ALA A 66 -7.42 -0.16 5.04
C ALA A 66 -8.08 1.21 4.83
N ALA A 67 -8.41 1.94 5.90
CA ALA A 67 -8.96 3.29 5.81
C ALA A 67 -8.02 4.27 5.10
N VAL A 68 -6.71 4.19 5.37
CA VAL A 68 -5.69 5.00 4.66
C VAL A 68 -5.64 4.62 3.17
N LEU A 69 -5.65 3.33 2.84
CA LEU A 69 -5.63 2.86 1.45
C LEU A 69 -6.86 3.37 0.68
N GLU A 70 -8.05 3.26 1.26
CA GLU A 70 -9.29 3.79 0.68
C GLU A 70 -9.22 5.29 0.42
N ALA A 71 -8.75 6.07 1.40
CA ALA A 71 -8.59 7.52 1.25
C ALA A 71 -7.60 7.86 0.12
N LEU A 72 -6.46 7.16 0.05
CA LEU A 72 -5.46 7.37 -1.00
C LEU A 72 -5.98 7.01 -2.40
N PHE A 73 -6.81 5.98 -2.54
CA PHE A 73 -7.45 5.68 -3.82
C PHE A 73 -8.54 6.70 -4.20
N ALA A 74 -9.29 7.21 -3.22
CA ALA A 74 -10.31 8.23 -3.44
C ALA A 74 -9.70 9.58 -3.86
N GLU A 75 -8.53 9.94 -3.33
CA GLU A 75 -7.79 11.16 -3.69
C GLU A 75 -7.36 11.18 -5.16
N GLN A 76 -7.05 10.03 -5.76
CA GLN A 76 -6.60 9.93 -7.15
C GLN A 76 -7.28 8.77 -7.88
N PRO A 77 -8.39 9.03 -8.59
CA PRO A 77 -9.17 8.01 -9.27
C PRO A 77 -8.39 7.20 -10.31
N ASP A 78 -7.30 7.71 -10.88
CA ASP A 78 -6.48 6.99 -11.86
C ASP A 78 -5.41 6.09 -11.21
N ARG A 79 -5.20 6.18 -9.90
CA ARG A 79 -4.24 5.34 -9.17
C ARG A 79 -4.67 3.89 -9.27
N ARG A 80 -3.76 3.03 -9.74
CA ARG A 80 -4.05 1.60 -9.95
C ARG A 80 -3.61 0.76 -8.76
N ARG A 81 -2.46 1.09 -8.16
CA ARG A 81 -1.85 0.32 -7.08
C ARG A 81 -1.15 1.19 -6.05
N ILE A 82 -1.05 0.63 -4.86
CA ILE A 82 -0.28 1.14 -3.73
C ILE A 82 0.54 -0.05 -3.20
N VAL A 83 1.84 0.15 -3.00
CA VAL A 83 2.81 -0.90 -2.69
C VAL A 83 3.41 -0.67 -1.32
N ALA A 84 3.62 -1.73 -0.54
CA ALA A 84 4.45 -1.72 0.65
C ALA A 84 5.58 -2.75 0.50
N ALA A 85 6.82 -2.35 0.78
CA ALA A 85 7.94 -3.27 0.84
C ALA A 85 8.12 -3.72 2.29
N ILE A 86 7.89 -5.01 2.56
CA ILE A 86 7.93 -5.58 3.90
C ILE A 86 9.00 -6.65 3.93
N ARG A 87 9.88 -6.61 4.94
CA ARG A 87 10.95 -7.61 5.06
C ARG A 87 10.34 -9.01 5.32
N PRO A 88 10.90 -10.09 4.75
CA PRO A 88 10.36 -11.44 4.95
C PRO A 88 10.23 -11.85 6.43
N GLU A 89 11.13 -11.38 7.29
CA GLU A 89 11.11 -11.63 8.74
C GLU A 89 10.09 -10.79 9.51
N ASP A 90 9.49 -9.76 8.88
CA ASP A 90 8.46 -8.92 9.50
C ASP A 90 7.07 -9.55 9.35
N GLU A 91 6.83 -10.57 10.18
CA GLU A 91 5.54 -11.27 10.25
C GLU A 91 4.39 -10.33 10.64
N ALA A 92 4.66 -9.34 11.50
CA ALA A 92 3.67 -8.39 11.96
C ALA A 92 3.24 -7.44 10.83
N GLY A 93 4.19 -6.89 10.08
CA GLY A 93 3.92 -6.10 8.88
C GLY A 93 3.15 -6.89 7.83
N SER A 94 3.54 -8.15 7.61
CA SER A 94 2.86 -9.05 6.67
C SER A 94 1.42 -9.39 7.09
N ALA A 95 1.18 -9.61 8.38
CA ALA A 95 -0.16 -9.80 8.92
C ALA A 95 -1.01 -8.53 8.74
N LEU A 96 -0.45 -7.38 9.09
CA LEU A 96 -1.12 -6.08 8.97
C LEU A 96 -1.51 -5.74 7.52
N ALA A 97 -0.60 -5.95 6.58
CA ALA A 97 -0.86 -5.76 5.15
C ALA A 97 -1.99 -6.68 4.66
N ARG A 98 -1.98 -7.96 5.07
CA ARG A 98 -3.04 -8.92 4.73
C ARG A 98 -4.40 -8.51 5.31
N GLU A 99 -4.44 -8.10 6.57
CA GLU A 99 -5.66 -7.63 7.23
C GLU A 99 -6.25 -6.40 6.56
N ALA A 100 -5.39 -5.53 6.01
CA ALA A 100 -5.79 -4.36 5.24
C ALA A 100 -6.23 -4.66 3.79
N GLY A 101 -6.25 -5.94 3.39
CA GLY A 101 -6.64 -6.36 2.05
C GLY A 101 -5.53 -6.29 1.00
N MET A 102 -4.28 -6.08 1.41
CA MET A 102 -3.13 -6.18 0.50
C MET A 102 -2.77 -7.66 0.28
N HIS A 103 -2.15 -7.95 -0.86
CA HIS A 103 -1.62 -9.28 -1.15
C HIS A 103 -0.13 -9.22 -1.50
N GLY A 104 0.65 -10.17 -1.00
CA GLY A 104 2.06 -10.31 -1.35
C GLY A 104 2.21 -10.85 -2.77
N VAL A 105 3.04 -10.20 -3.61
CA VAL A 105 3.18 -10.54 -5.04
C VAL A 105 4.53 -11.13 -5.40
N VAL A 106 5.62 -10.57 -4.89
CA VAL A 106 6.98 -11.00 -5.27
C VAL A 106 7.97 -10.58 -4.19
N GLU A 107 9.00 -11.40 -4.00
CA GLU A 107 10.19 -11.03 -3.21
C GLU A 107 11.23 -10.37 -4.12
N VAL A 108 11.77 -9.24 -3.69
CA VAL A 108 12.81 -8.49 -4.41
C VAL A 108 13.99 -8.19 -3.50
N ASP A 109 15.18 -8.14 -4.09
CA ASP A 109 16.36 -7.58 -3.42
C ASP A 109 16.28 -6.05 -3.46
N LEU A 110 16.45 -5.40 -2.30
CA LEU A 110 16.49 -3.94 -2.20
C LEU A 110 17.92 -3.42 -2.44
N PRO A 111 18.09 -2.24 -3.08
CA PRO A 111 19.41 -1.66 -3.37
C PRO A 111 20.27 -1.37 -2.13
N GLU A 112 19.62 -1.12 -0.99
CA GLU A 112 20.24 -0.88 0.33
C GLU A 112 20.69 -2.17 1.03
N GLY A 113 20.43 -3.33 0.42
CA GLY A 113 20.73 -4.66 0.94
C GLY A 113 19.53 -5.28 1.65
N GLY A 114 19.37 -6.59 1.46
CA GLY A 114 18.29 -7.39 2.01
C GLY A 114 17.13 -7.61 1.03
N ALA A 115 16.24 -8.52 1.40
CA ALA A 115 15.04 -8.86 0.62
C ALA A 115 13.81 -8.18 1.21
N ALA A 116 12.82 -7.91 0.36
CA ALA A 116 11.49 -7.49 0.75
C ALA A 116 10.44 -8.21 -0.08
N VAL A 117 9.36 -8.64 0.56
CA VAL A 117 8.13 -9.02 -0.12
C VAL A 117 7.36 -7.75 -0.45
N LEU A 118 7.02 -7.56 -1.71
CA LEU A 118 6.15 -6.50 -2.15
C LEU A 118 4.70 -6.90 -1.89
N TRP A 119 4.01 -6.07 -1.12
CA TRP A 119 2.57 -6.17 -0.85
C TRP A 119 1.84 -5.11 -1.63
N VAL A 120 0.75 -5.49 -2.30
CA VAL A 120 0.03 -4.61 -3.22
C VAL A 120 -1.44 -4.51 -2.80
N ALA A 121 -1.91 -3.26 -2.70
CA ALA A 121 -3.33 -2.94 -2.78
C ALA A 121 -3.62 -2.45 -4.20
N GLU A 122 -4.73 -2.91 -4.79
CA GLU A 122 -5.19 -2.45 -6.10
C GLU A 122 -6.52 -1.73 -5.97
N ALA A 123 -6.75 -0.75 -6.84
CA ALA A 123 -8.05 -0.10 -6.91
C ALA A 123 -9.14 -1.13 -7.27
N ALA A 124 -10.34 -1.01 -6.69
CA ALA A 124 -11.43 -1.96 -6.90
C ALA A 124 -11.73 -2.24 -8.39
N ARG A 125 -11.62 -1.22 -9.26
CA ARG A 125 -11.81 -1.37 -10.72
C ARG A 125 -10.74 -2.23 -11.40
N VAL A 126 -9.52 -2.25 -10.86
CA VAL A 126 -8.39 -3.05 -11.36
C VAL A 126 -8.54 -4.49 -10.86
N ALA A 127 -8.83 -4.67 -9.57
CA ALA A 127 -9.08 -5.99 -8.98
C ALA A 127 -10.29 -6.72 -9.61
N ALA A 128 -11.27 -5.96 -10.13
CA ALA A 128 -12.43 -6.51 -10.83
C ALA A 128 -12.16 -6.91 -12.29
N GLN A 129 -11.00 -6.56 -12.85
CA GLN A 129 -10.62 -6.98 -14.21
C GLN A 129 -10.06 -8.40 -14.14
N SER A 130 -10.71 -9.33 -14.82
CA SER A 130 -10.25 -10.71 -14.91
C SER A 130 -8.83 -10.75 -15.49
N THR A 131 -7.91 -11.34 -14.74
CA THR A 131 -6.54 -11.65 -15.20
C THR A 131 -6.46 -13.04 -15.81
N ALA A 132 -7.59 -13.74 -15.94
CA ALA A 132 -7.65 -15.04 -16.59
C ALA A 132 -7.31 -14.89 -18.07
N VAL A 133 -6.27 -15.61 -18.50
CA VAL A 133 -5.83 -15.65 -19.90
C VAL A 133 -6.94 -16.14 -20.83
N ASP A 134 -7.88 -16.94 -20.31
CA ASP A 134 -9.04 -17.47 -21.04
C ASP A 134 -10.08 -16.39 -21.42
N ASP A 135 -10.05 -15.22 -20.78
CA ASP A 135 -10.95 -14.10 -21.07
C ASP A 135 -10.37 -13.10 -22.09
N LEU A 136 -9.13 -13.30 -22.53
CA LEU A 136 -8.52 -12.48 -23.58
C LEU A 136 -9.10 -12.86 -24.94
N PRO A 137 -9.52 -11.90 -25.78
CA PRO A 137 -10.03 -12.19 -27.11
C PRO A 137 -8.96 -12.91 -27.92
N GLN A 138 -9.21 -14.20 -28.20
CA GLN A 138 -8.40 -15.00 -29.11
C GLN A 138 -8.54 -14.35 -30.49
N THR A 139 -7.47 -13.73 -30.99
CA THR A 139 -7.44 -13.08 -32.31
C THR A 139 -7.08 -14.09 -33.39
#